data_AF-A0A8B7P0T1-F1
#
_entry.id   AF-A0A8B7P0T1-F1
#
_cell.length_a   1.000
_cell.length_b   1.000
_cell.length_c   1.000
_cell.angle_alpha   90.00
_cell.angle_beta   90.00
_cell.angle_gamma   90.00
#
_symmetry.space_group_name_H-M   'P 1'
#
loop_
_entity.id
_entity.type
_entity.pdbx_description
1 polymer ?
#
loop_
_entity_poly.entity_id
_entity_poly.type
_entity_poly.pdbx_seq_one_letter_code
_entity_poly.pdbx_strand_id
1 'polypeptide(L)'
;MYQQYQNPAATTYGQQPQQQQPQQQQPQQFGQMQYNGQQFQQPQQQQQFQQPQQQQQFQPQPQQAQFGQPQQFGQPQQQQQQFGQPQQQQFGQQQFSQDAMLQQHQAQPAGPSMAEFIENQENNEGVRFSWNVWPTTRVEATRMVVPVGCLFTPLKKRTADVCPPLLYDPLRCTRQQCQAILNPLCQVDFRSKLWVCCFCFQRNQFPSNYTNMSESNQPAELFPKFSTIEYTLARKPVVPPIFVFVMDLCVDEEELNALKESISLSLSLLPPTALVALITFGRHVQVHVLASEGMRKQFVFPGNKDQTAKSVQEYLGVGMKAQQGQGGLPSAQPNRFVQTASGCELLLQDIIGDLRRDPWPTQSGHRSLRATGAAITIAVGLLEACYPNSGGRIMTFVGGACLYGPGMVVDDELKNPIRSHHDIEKDSAKFVKKANIF
;
A
#
# COMPACT_ATOMS: atom_id res chain seq x y z
N MET A 1 -47.24 -2.21 -25.64
CA MET A 1 -46.97 -3.43 -26.44
C MET A 1 -46.57 -4.52 -25.47
N TYR A 2 -47.29 -5.65 -25.46
CA TYR A 2 -46.94 -6.84 -24.70
C TYR A 2 -46.11 -7.77 -25.57
N GLN A 3 -45.08 -8.42 -24.99
CA GLN A 3 -44.80 -9.82 -25.32
C GLN A 3 -44.11 -10.50 -24.14
N GLN A 4 -44.78 -11.51 -23.60
CA GLN A 4 -44.26 -12.40 -22.57
C GLN A 4 -43.47 -13.53 -23.23
N TYR A 5 -42.34 -13.93 -22.65
CA TYR A 5 -41.76 -15.25 -22.91
C TYR A 5 -42.12 -16.19 -21.74
N GLN A 6 -42.89 -17.22 -22.05
CA GLN A 6 -43.22 -18.30 -21.11
C GLN A 6 -42.14 -19.39 -21.15
N ASN A 7 -41.93 -20.02 -20.00
CA ASN A 7 -40.96 -21.10 -19.78
C ASN A 7 -41.71 -22.32 -19.22
N PRO A 8 -41.70 -23.51 -19.85
CA PRO A 8 -42.52 -24.64 -19.41
C PRO A 8 -41.78 -25.74 -18.64
N ALA A 9 -42.53 -26.37 -17.73
CA ALA A 9 -42.37 -27.72 -17.17
C ALA A 9 -41.25 -28.00 -16.15
N ALA A 10 -41.66 -28.11 -14.87
CA ALA A 10 -41.00 -28.92 -13.85
C ALA A 10 -41.70 -30.30 -13.74
N THR A 11 -40.96 -31.34 -13.34
CA THR A 11 -41.52 -32.69 -13.09
C THR A 11 -41.34 -33.09 -11.63
N THR A 12 -42.34 -33.74 -11.04
CA THR A 12 -42.46 -33.98 -9.58
C THR A 12 -42.11 -35.42 -9.16
N TYR A 13 -41.31 -35.55 -8.10
CA TYR A 13 -41.18 -36.69 -7.17
C TYR A 13 -40.66 -36.10 -5.84
N GLY A 14 -40.94 -36.54 -4.61
CA GLY A 14 -41.83 -37.57 -4.04
C GLY A 14 -41.76 -37.44 -2.49
N GLN A 15 -42.77 -37.87 -1.73
CA GLN A 15 -42.87 -37.57 -0.28
C GLN A 15 -42.19 -38.58 0.68
N GLN A 16 -42.10 -38.18 1.96
CA GLN A 16 -41.98 -38.97 3.21
C GLN A 16 -40.58 -39.20 3.83
N PRO A 17 -40.45 -39.40 5.16
CA PRO A 17 -41.24 -38.83 6.27
C PRO A 17 -40.39 -38.25 7.44
N GLN A 18 -41.05 -37.65 8.43
CA GLN A 18 -40.43 -37.18 9.68
C GLN A 18 -40.06 -38.34 10.64
N GLN A 19 -38.97 -38.19 11.40
CA GLN A 19 -38.71 -38.96 12.62
C GLN A 19 -38.26 -38.07 13.79
N GLN A 20 -38.56 -38.53 15.00
CA GLN A 20 -38.52 -37.76 16.24
C GLN A 20 -37.18 -37.86 16.98
N GLN A 21 -36.88 -36.87 17.83
CA GLN A 21 -35.73 -36.86 18.74
C GLN A 21 -35.94 -37.81 19.94
N PRO A 22 -34.92 -38.55 20.38
CA PRO A 22 -34.86 -39.10 21.74
C PRO A 22 -34.22 -38.10 22.71
N GLN A 23 -34.77 -37.99 23.92
CA GLN A 23 -34.13 -37.35 25.06
C GLN A 23 -32.98 -38.22 25.58
N GLN A 24 -31.87 -37.61 26.05
CA GLN A 24 -30.93 -38.27 26.96
C GLN A 24 -30.57 -37.37 28.14
N GLN A 25 -30.38 -38.03 29.29
CA GLN A 25 -30.35 -37.43 30.63
C GLN A 25 -28.92 -37.08 31.07
N GLN A 26 -28.81 -36.17 32.04
CA GLN A 26 -27.56 -35.79 32.69
C GLN A 26 -27.01 -36.92 33.60
N PRO A 27 -25.69 -37.15 33.60
CA PRO A 27 -24.98 -37.73 34.74
C PRO A 27 -24.55 -36.67 35.77
N GLN A 28 -24.38 -37.11 37.01
CA GLN A 28 -24.21 -36.25 38.19
C GLN A 28 -22.79 -35.72 38.41
N GLN A 29 -22.69 -34.68 39.26
CA GLN A 29 -21.43 -34.15 39.78
C GLN A 29 -20.63 -35.22 40.55
N PHE A 30 -19.30 -35.21 40.37
CA PHE A 30 -18.36 -35.75 41.34
C PHE A 30 -17.51 -34.61 41.93
N GLY A 31 -17.18 -34.74 43.22
CA GLY A 31 -16.81 -33.62 44.08
C GLY A 31 -15.41 -33.03 43.87
N GLN A 32 -15.28 -31.76 44.26
CA GLN A 32 -13.99 -31.07 44.38
C GLN A 32 -13.25 -31.55 45.64
N MET A 33 -11.99 -31.96 45.48
CA MET A 33 -11.02 -32.05 46.58
C MET A 33 -10.28 -30.72 46.69
N GLN A 34 -10.45 -30.01 47.81
CA GLN A 34 -9.68 -28.81 48.12
C GLN A 34 -8.24 -29.20 48.48
N TYR A 35 -7.26 -28.56 47.84
CA TYR A 35 -5.90 -28.49 48.38
C TYR A 35 -5.60 -27.07 48.86
N ASN A 36 -5.13 -26.98 50.10
CA ASN A 36 -4.94 -25.74 50.83
C ASN A 36 -3.50 -25.22 50.59
N GLY A 37 -3.35 -23.97 50.13
CA GLY A 37 -2.08 -23.42 49.65
C GLY A 37 -1.90 -21.95 50.03
N GLN A 38 -1.19 -21.72 51.13
CA GLN A 38 -0.99 -20.47 51.85
C GLN A 38 -0.71 -19.21 51.02
N GLN A 39 -1.31 -18.09 51.45
CA GLN A 39 -0.97 -16.74 50.98
C GLN A 39 0.43 -16.32 51.46
N PHE A 40 1.22 -15.73 50.58
CA PHE A 40 2.34 -14.86 50.96
C PHE A 40 2.06 -13.44 50.45
N GLN A 41 1.89 -12.50 51.39
CA GLN A 41 1.93 -11.07 51.08
C GLN A 41 3.39 -10.60 50.97
N GLN A 42 3.69 -9.75 50.00
CA GLN A 42 4.89 -8.89 50.02
C GLN A 42 4.49 -7.43 49.77
N PRO A 43 5.28 -6.45 50.29
CA PRO A 43 4.77 -5.12 50.55
C PRO A 43 4.88 -4.18 49.36
N GLN A 44 4.01 -3.17 49.31
CA GLN A 44 4.19 -2.00 48.46
C GLN A 44 5.43 -1.21 48.90
N GLN A 45 6.32 -0.89 47.96
CA GLN A 45 7.22 0.26 48.07
C GLN A 45 6.98 1.19 46.88
N GLN A 46 6.62 2.44 47.19
CA GLN A 46 6.62 3.52 46.22
C GLN A 46 8.07 3.96 45.98
N GLN A 47 8.52 3.99 44.72
CA GLN A 47 9.69 4.75 44.31
C GLN A 47 9.26 5.81 43.29
N GLN A 48 9.30 7.07 43.72
CA GLN A 48 9.25 8.21 42.81
C GLN A 48 10.58 8.28 42.05
N PHE A 49 10.56 8.09 40.74
CA PHE A 49 11.66 8.52 39.87
C PHE A 49 11.36 9.93 39.35
N GLN A 50 12.06 10.92 39.91
CA GLN A 50 12.12 12.27 39.35
C GLN A 50 13.02 12.27 38.11
N GLN A 51 12.52 12.83 37.00
CA GLN A 51 13.36 13.13 35.83
C GLN A 51 14.03 14.50 36.01
N PRO A 52 15.36 14.63 35.83
CA PRO A 52 16.02 15.93 35.78
C PRO A 52 15.72 16.64 34.46
N GLN A 53 15.26 17.88 34.51
CA GLN A 53 15.22 18.76 33.35
C GLN A 53 16.64 19.19 32.98
N GLN A 54 17.11 18.90 31.76
CA GLN A 54 18.24 19.60 31.18
C GLN A 54 17.74 20.73 30.28
N GLN A 55 17.83 21.96 30.79
CA GLN A 55 17.84 23.15 29.95
C GLN A 55 19.27 23.39 29.46
N GLN A 56 19.51 23.32 28.15
CA GLN A 56 20.76 23.82 27.57
C GLN A 56 20.55 25.26 27.08
N GLN A 57 21.04 26.21 27.87
CA GLN A 57 21.26 27.57 27.40
C GLN A 57 22.49 27.59 26.49
N PHE A 58 22.36 28.13 25.28
CA PHE A 58 23.50 28.58 24.49
C PHE A 58 23.74 30.07 24.72
N GLN A 59 24.86 30.42 25.33
CA GLN A 59 25.46 31.77 25.28
C GLN A 59 26.74 31.74 24.42
N PRO A 60 27.10 32.85 23.76
CA PRO A 60 28.19 32.88 22.79
C PRO A 60 29.58 33.03 23.44
N GLN A 61 30.62 32.58 22.74
CA GLN A 61 32.03 32.80 23.10
C GLN A 61 32.85 33.46 21.96
N PRO A 62 34.03 34.07 22.24
CA PRO A 62 34.53 35.21 21.47
C PRO A 62 35.82 34.96 20.65
N GLN A 63 36.31 36.03 20.00
CA GLN A 63 37.48 36.10 19.11
C GLN A 63 38.87 36.05 19.81
N GLN A 64 39.90 35.66 19.05
CA GLN A 64 41.33 36.10 19.11
C GLN A 64 42.01 35.71 17.76
N ALA A 65 42.62 36.62 16.98
CA ALA A 65 44.01 37.16 17.01
C ALA A 65 45.07 36.24 16.32
N GLN A 66 46.16 36.63 15.62
CA GLN A 66 46.70 37.89 15.01
C GLN A 66 47.97 37.54 14.12
N PHE A 67 48.58 38.51 13.40
CA PHE A 67 49.89 38.59 12.66
C PHE A 67 49.79 38.65 11.11
N GLY A 68 50.49 39.52 10.33
CA GLY A 68 51.21 40.78 10.62
C GLY A 68 52.06 41.40 9.46
N GLN A 69 51.80 42.67 9.08
CA GLN A 69 52.71 43.73 8.50
C GLN A 69 53.41 43.60 7.09
N PRO A 70 53.94 44.70 6.46
CA PRO A 70 53.66 46.17 6.54
C PRO A 70 53.76 47.02 5.21
N GLN A 71 53.54 48.37 5.33
CA GLN A 71 53.94 49.52 4.43
C GLN A 71 53.10 49.84 3.16
N GLN A 72 52.89 51.11 2.68
CA GLN A 72 53.23 52.49 3.14
C GLN A 72 52.35 53.62 2.49
N PHE A 73 52.23 54.78 3.19
CA PHE A 73 51.94 56.21 2.77
C PHE A 73 50.78 56.68 1.84
N GLY A 74 50.12 57.80 2.24
CA GLY A 74 49.51 58.78 1.30
C GLY A 74 48.29 59.62 1.79
N GLN A 75 48.50 60.82 2.37
CA GLN A 75 47.53 61.91 2.67
C GLN A 75 48.30 63.20 3.05
N PRO A 76 47.72 64.41 3.28
CA PRO A 76 46.33 64.93 3.11
C PRO A 76 46.25 66.29 2.36
N GLN A 77 45.07 66.95 2.23
CA GLN A 77 44.95 68.42 2.49
C GLN A 77 43.54 69.04 2.49
N GLN A 78 43.47 70.24 3.09
CA GLN A 78 42.36 71.22 3.18
C GLN A 78 43.00 72.65 3.29
N GLN A 79 42.33 73.81 3.27
CA GLN A 79 40.90 74.20 3.23
C GLN A 79 40.74 75.67 2.72
N GLN A 80 39.51 76.06 2.31
CA GLN A 80 38.90 77.41 2.44
C GLN A 80 39.20 78.62 1.51
N GLN A 81 38.21 79.55 1.54
CA GLN A 81 38.08 80.96 1.05
C GLN A 81 37.59 81.18 -0.40
N GLN A 82 36.71 82.15 -0.76
CA GLN A 82 35.70 82.98 -0.03
C GLN A 82 34.78 83.76 -1.03
N PHE A 83 33.67 84.37 -0.56
CA PHE A 83 32.84 85.47 -1.13
C PHE A 83 31.73 85.23 -2.21
N GLY A 84 30.55 85.85 -2.00
CA GLY A 84 29.62 86.28 -3.07
C GLY A 84 28.10 86.04 -2.89
N GLN A 85 27.32 87.08 -2.56
CA GLN A 85 25.86 87.23 -2.75
C GLN A 85 25.59 88.66 -3.30
N PRO A 86 24.39 89.07 -3.80
CA PRO A 86 23.08 88.39 -3.84
C PRO A 86 22.30 88.47 -5.20
N GLN A 87 21.09 87.87 -5.21
CA GLN A 87 19.88 88.20 -5.99
C GLN A 87 19.91 88.36 -7.54
N GLN A 88 19.07 87.56 -8.22
CA GLN A 88 17.84 88.07 -8.85
C GLN A 88 16.83 86.93 -9.15
N GLN A 89 15.55 87.17 -8.87
CA GLN A 89 14.45 86.30 -9.33
C GLN A 89 13.97 86.79 -10.70
N GLN A 90 13.81 85.88 -11.67
CA GLN A 90 12.97 86.15 -12.83
C GLN A 90 12.28 84.88 -13.32
N PHE A 91 11.00 85.03 -13.70
CA PHE A 91 10.13 83.93 -14.12
C PHE A 91 10.59 83.31 -15.44
N GLY A 92 10.68 81.98 -15.49
CA GLY A 92 10.84 81.17 -16.70
C GLY A 92 10.02 79.89 -16.58
N GLN A 93 9.21 79.58 -17.58
CA GLN A 93 8.19 78.52 -17.50
C GLN A 93 8.80 77.11 -17.50
N GLN A 94 8.14 76.20 -16.79
CA GLN A 94 8.43 74.76 -16.86
C GLN A 94 8.07 74.22 -18.26
N GLN A 95 9.05 73.65 -18.97
CA GLN A 95 8.79 72.62 -19.96
C GLN A 95 9.32 71.29 -19.43
N PHE A 96 8.42 70.50 -18.83
CA PHE A 96 8.65 69.07 -18.63
C PHE A 96 8.60 68.38 -20.00
N SER A 97 9.73 67.93 -20.52
CA SER A 97 9.74 66.96 -21.62
C SER A 97 9.18 65.63 -21.12
N GLN A 98 8.23 65.08 -21.88
CA GLN A 98 7.37 63.97 -21.42
C GLN A 98 8.03 62.58 -21.59
N ASP A 99 9.25 62.54 -22.15
CA ASP A 99 9.95 61.32 -22.56
C ASP A 99 10.68 60.57 -21.43
N ALA A 100 10.79 61.17 -20.24
CA ALA A 100 11.53 60.57 -19.11
C ALA A 100 10.71 59.59 -18.24
N MET A 101 9.41 59.38 -18.51
CA MET A 101 8.52 58.55 -17.68
C MET A 101 7.99 57.25 -18.33
N LEU A 102 8.47 56.87 -19.53
CA LEU A 102 8.04 55.62 -20.20
C LEU A 102 9.01 54.44 -20.07
N GLN A 103 10.13 54.59 -19.37
CA GLN A 103 11.20 53.57 -19.30
C GLN A 103 11.39 52.91 -17.91
N GLN A 104 10.34 52.93 -17.06
CA GLN A 104 10.27 52.15 -15.81
C GLN A 104 9.04 51.23 -15.73
N HIS A 105 8.70 50.57 -16.84
CA HIS A 105 8.01 49.27 -16.70
C HIS A 105 9.00 48.27 -16.12
N GLN A 106 8.99 48.16 -14.79
CA GLN A 106 9.75 47.17 -14.04
C GLN A 106 9.45 45.79 -14.62
N ALA A 107 10.51 45.08 -15.03
CA ALA A 107 10.38 43.66 -15.33
C ALA A 107 9.95 42.95 -14.04
N GLN A 108 8.67 42.57 -13.97
CA GLN A 108 8.21 41.60 -12.98
C GLN A 108 9.10 40.35 -13.15
N PRO A 109 9.54 39.71 -12.05
CA PRO A 109 10.26 38.45 -12.17
C PRO A 109 9.36 37.49 -12.95
N ALA A 110 9.84 37.02 -14.10
CA ALA A 110 9.09 36.08 -14.92
C ALA A 110 8.74 34.88 -14.02
N GLY A 111 7.44 34.63 -13.85
CA GLY A 111 6.98 33.49 -13.08
C GLY A 111 7.54 32.19 -13.67
N PRO A 112 7.61 31.11 -12.88
CA PRO A 112 8.09 29.82 -13.38
C PRO A 112 7.31 29.48 -14.66
N SER A 113 8.04 29.05 -15.67
CA SER A 113 7.46 28.63 -16.94
C SER A 113 6.42 27.53 -16.72
N MET A 114 5.48 27.38 -17.64
CA MET A 114 4.48 26.29 -17.55
C MET A 114 5.15 24.91 -17.46
N ALA A 115 6.34 24.74 -18.05
CA ALA A 115 7.13 23.51 -17.92
C ALA A 115 7.62 23.29 -16.48
N GLU A 116 8.26 24.29 -15.86
CA GLU A 116 8.72 24.23 -14.46
C GLU A 116 7.55 24.08 -13.49
N PHE A 117 6.39 24.69 -13.77
CA PHE A 117 5.17 24.48 -12.97
C PHE A 117 4.72 23.01 -13.02
N ILE A 118 4.67 22.40 -14.22
CA ILE A 118 4.27 21.00 -14.40
C ILE A 118 5.24 20.05 -13.69
N GLU A 119 6.55 20.29 -13.80
CA GLU A 119 7.56 19.47 -13.14
C GLU A 119 7.48 19.60 -11.61
N ASN A 120 7.30 20.81 -11.08
CA ASN A 120 7.08 21.03 -9.65
C ASN A 120 5.81 20.34 -9.13
N GLN A 121 4.72 20.34 -9.91
CA GLN A 121 3.49 19.61 -9.60
C GLN A 121 3.71 18.08 -9.58
N GLU A 122 4.38 17.53 -10.59
CA GLU A 122 4.68 16.10 -10.66
C GLU A 122 5.63 15.64 -9.53
N ASN A 123 6.49 16.53 -9.03
CA ASN A 123 7.41 16.24 -7.93
C ASN A 123 6.77 16.41 -6.55
N ASN A 124 5.95 17.44 -6.33
CA ASN A 124 5.36 17.74 -5.02
C ASN A 124 4.05 17.00 -4.74
N GLU A 125 3.21 16.81 -5.76
CA GLU A 125 1.87 16.20 -5.64
C GLU A 125 1.81 14.81 -6.28
N GLY A 126 2.77 14.46 -7.15
CA GLY A 126 2.76 13.18 -7.88
C GLY A 126 1.70 13.14 -8.99
N VAL A 127 1.21 14.29 -9.44
CA VAL A 127 0.15 14.44 -10.45
C VAL A 127 0.71 15.10 -11.71
N ARG A 128 0.33 14.58 -12.89
CA ARG A 128 0.59 15.22 -14.18
C ARG A 128 -0.68 15.23 -15.02
N PHE A 129 -1.22 16.42 -15.30
CA PHE A 129 -2.39 16.59 -16.15
C PHE A 129 -2.02 16.64 -17.64
N SER A 130 -2.94 16.14 -18.46
CA SER A 130 -3.03 16.44 -19.91
C SER A 130 -3.26 17.94 -20.19
N TRP A 131 -4.05 18.59 -19.34
CA TRP A 131 -4.39 20.02 -19.43
C TRP A 131 -4.40 20.64 -18.03
N ASN A 132 -3.53 21.62 -17.79
CA ASN A 132 -3.45 22.36 -16.52
C ASN A 132 -4.39 23.58 -16.46
N VAL A 133 -5.05 23.91 -17.58
CA VAL A 133 -6.14 24.88 -17.66
C VAL A 133 -7.33 24.15 -18.28
N TRP A 134 -8.47 24.16 -17.61
CA TRP A 134 -9.65 23.39 -18.02
C TRP A 134 -10.63 24.25 -18.82
N PRO A 135 -11.39 23.65 -19.76
CA PRO A 135 -12.46 24.35 -20.46
C PRO A 135 -13.54 24.80 -19.48
N THR A 136 -14.03 26.03 -19.64
CA THR A 136 -15.11 26.56 -18.78
C THR A 136 -16.49 26.16 -19.29
N THR A 137 -16.61 25.80 -20.57
CA THR A 137 -17.87 25.35 -21.19
C THR A 137 -17.83 23.88 -21.62
N ARG A 138 -19.00 23.23 -21.59
CA ARG A 138 -19.17 21.85 -22.09
C ARG A 138 -18.91 21.72 -23.59
N VAL A 139 -19.14 22.80 -24.36
CA VAL A 139 -18.89 22.81 -25.81
C VAL A 139 -17.39 22.76 -26.12
N GLU A 140 -16.58 23.55 -25.41
CA GLU A 140 -15.12 23.47 -25.51
C GLU A 140 -14.61 22.10 -25.07
N ALA A 141 -15.09 21.60 -23.92
CA ALA A 141 -14.71 20.27 -23.42
C ALA A 141 -15.00 19.14 -24.42
N THR A 142 -16.10 19.22 -25.17
CA THR A 142 -16.46 18.24 -26.21
C THR A 142 -15.61 18.36 -27.48
N ARG A 143 -14.94 19.51 -27.69
CA ARG A 143 -14.03 19.74 -28.82
C ARG A 143 -12.57 19.36 -28.52
N MET A 144 -12.25 19.01 -27.28
CA MET A 144 -10.89 18.62 -26.90
C MET A 144 -10.56 17.22 -27.44
N VAL A 145 -9.54 17.13 -28.29
CA VAL A 145 -9.07 15.86 -28.87
C VAL A 145 -8.47 14.94 -27.81
N VAL A 146 -7.77 15.51 -26.82
CA VAL A 146 -7.24 14.80 -25.65
C VAL A 146 -8.14 15.13 -24.46
N PRO A 147 -8.73 14.15 -23.76
CA PRO A 147 -9.61 14.41 -22.62
C PRO A 147 -8.84 15.02 -21.45
N VAL A 148 -9.54 15.76 -20.58
CA VAL A 148 -8.99 16.19 -19.28
C VAL A 148 -8.86 14.97 -18.37
N GLY A 149 -7.63 14.48 -18.25
CA GLY A 149 -7.22 13.43 -17.32
C GLY A 149 -5.81 13.67 -16.76
N CYS A 150 -5.47 12.95 -15.70
CA CYS A 150 -4.15 13.00 -15.07
C CYS A 150 -3.54 11.61 -14.86
N LEU A 151 -2.21 11.54 -14.91
CA LEU A 151 -1.45 10.46 -14.30
C LEU A 151 -1.22 10.84 -12.82
N PHE A 152 -1.54 9.92 -11.91
CA PHE A 152 -1.41 10.15 -10.47
C PHE A 152 -0.60 9.02 -9.83
N THR A 153 0.41 9.40 -9.04
CA THR A 153 1.30 8.50 -8.30
C THR A 153 1.02 8.65 -6.79
N PRO A 154 0.05 7.92 -6.21
CA PRO A 154 -0.38 8.14 -4.82
C PRO A 154 0.72 7.94 -3.78
N LEU A 155 1.69 7.07 -4.06
CA LEU A 155 2.84 6.78 -3.20
C LEU A 155 4.14 7.34 -3.80
N LYS A 156 4.10 8.54 -4.39
CA LYS A 156 5.28 9.25 -4.90
C LYS A 156 6.26 9.47 -3.74
N LYS A 157 7.47 8.90 -3.84
CA LYS A 157 8.57 9.21 -2.92
C LYS A 157 9.01 10.66 -3.15
N ARG A 158 8.88 11.49 -2.12
CA ARG A 158 9.32 12.90 -2.12
C ARG A 158 10.58 13.02 -1.26
N THR A 159 11.57 13.75 -1.74
CA THR A 159 12.92 13.82 -1.15
C THR A 159 13.23 15.14 -0.44
N ALA A 160 12.45 16.18 -0.70
CA ALA A 160 12.53 17.50 -0.07
C ALA A 160 11.15 17.94 0.40
N ASP A 161 11.11 18.83 1.40
CA ASP A 161 9.93 19.62 1.75
C ASP A 161 8.65 18.84 2.14
N VAL A 162 8.82 17.61 2.61
CA VAL A 162 7.73 16.68 2.95
C VAL A 162 7.16 16.97 4.34
N CYS A 163 5.83 17.10 4.45
CA CYS A 163 5.15 17.04 5.75
C CYS A 163 5.33 15.65 6.37
N PRO A 164 5.79 15.53 7.63
CA PRO A 164 5.87 14.23 8.29
C PRO A 164 4.47 13.61 8.44
N PRO A 165 4.35 12.26 8.49
CA PRO A 165 3.05 11.58 8.63
C PRO A 165 2.28 12.05 9.86
N LEU A 166 1.03 12.46 9.65
CA LEU A 166 0.18 13.05 10.67
C LEU A 166 -0.43 11.95 11.53
N LEU A 167 -0.07 11.90 12.82
CA LEU A 167 -0.43 10.82 13.75
C LEU A 167 -1.84 10.99 14.36
N TYR A 168 -2.82 11.44 13.57
CA TYR A 168 -4.20 11.68 13.99
C TYR A 168 -5.18 11.46 12.83
N ASP A 169 -6.46 11.29 13.15
CA ASP A 169 -7.49 11.07 12.12
C ASP A 169 -7.74 12.34 11.27
N PRO A 170 -7.90 12.20 9.94
CA PRO A 170 -8.16 13.32 9.04
C PRO A 170 -9.51 13.98 9.33
N LEU A 171 -9.52 15.32 9.36
CA LEU A 171 -10.76 16.09 9.46
C LEU A 171 -11.60 15.94 8.19
N ARG A 172 -12.81 15.40 8.34
CA ARG A 172 -13.76 15.15 7.25
C ARG A 172 -14.89 16.17 7.27
N CYS A 173 -15.36 16.55 6.09
CA CYS A 173 -16.58 17.34 5.96
C CYS A 173 -17.78 16.57 6.54
N THR A 174 -18.58 17.24 7.38
CA THR A 174 -19.73 16.65 8.10
C THR A 174 -20.86 16.20 7.17
N ARG A 175 -20.94 16.75 5.95
CA ARG A 175 -21.92 16.34 4.94
C ARG A 175 -21.62 14.91 4.48
N GLN A 176 -22.57 14.01 4.74
CA GLN A 176 -22.47 12.56 4.44
C GLN A 176 -22.19 12.26 2.95
N GLN A 177 -22.73 13.05 2.03
CA GLN A 177 -22.49 12.91 0.58
C GLN A 177 -21.13 13.46 0.11
N CYS A 178 -20.38 14.15 0.98
CA CYS A 178 -19.10 14.78 0.61
C CYS A 178 -17.91 14.05 1.22
N GLN A 179 -17.84 13.96 2.56
CA GLN A 179 -16.74 13.32 3.30
C GLN A 179 -15.30 13.74 2.92
N ALA A 180 -15.16 14.83 2.16
CA ALA A 180 -13.87 15.36 1.73
C ALA A 180 -13.01 15.75 2.94
N ILE A 181 -11.70 15.56 2.80
CA ILE A 181 -10.72 15.85 3.84
C ILE A 181 -10.36 17.34 3.80
N LEU A 182 -10.10 17.93 4.97
CA LEU A 182 -9.54 19.28 5.08
C LEU A 182 -8.24 19.39 4.26
N ASN A 183 -8.13 20.47 3.48
CA ASN A 183 -7.02 20.70 2.57
C ASN A 183 -6.81 22.22 2.40
N PRO A 184 -5.68 22.68 1.82
CA PRO A 184 -5.35 24.11 1.74
C PRO A 184 -6.32 24.97 0.92
N LEU A 185 -7.25 24.38 0.14
CA LEU A 185 -8.26 25.10 -0.63
C LEU A 185 -9.53 25.41 0.19
N CYS A 186 -9.66 24.89 1.42
CA CYS A 186 -10.77 25.18 2.32
C CYS A 186 -10.62 26.56 2.96
N GLN A 187 -11.69 27.36 2.99
CA GLN A 187 -11.69 28.64 3.70
C GLN A 187 -11.85 28.42 5.20
N VAL A 188 -11.08 29.14 6.02
CA VAL A 188 -10.99 28.92 7.48
C VAL A 188 -11.22 30.22 8.24
N ASP A 189 -12.10 30.18 9.24
CA ASP A 189 -12.32 31.25 10.20
C ASP A 189 -11.73 30.84 11.56
N PHE A 190 -10.54 31.37 11.85
CA PHE A 190 -9.81 31.16 13.10
C PHE A 190 -10.49 31.77 14.34
N ARG A 191 -11.45 32.69 14.17
CA ARG A 191 -12.20 33.33 15.27
C ARG A 191 -13.39 32.47 15.68
N SER A 192 -14.20 31.99 14.73
CA SER A 192 -15.34 31.11 15.02
C SER A 192 -14.98 29.62 15.11
N LYS A 193 -13.74 29.25 14.77
CA LYS A 193 -13.28 27.85 14.64
C LYS A 193 -14.16 27.06 13.68
N LEU A 194 -14.43 27.64 12.52
CA LEU A 194 -15.17 27.03 11.41
C LEU A 194 -14.30 26.91 10.16
N TRP A 195 -14.60 25.93 9.31
CA TRP A 195 -14.06 25.81 7.96
C TRP A 195 -15.15 25.49 6.94
N VAL A 196 -14.99 26.02 5.73
CA VAL A 196 -15.90 25.83 4.60
C VAL A 196 -15.26 24.86 3.61
N CYS A 197 -15.95 23.75 3.35
CA CYS A 197 -15.45 22.75 2.41
C CYS A 197 -15.46 23.27 0.96
N CYS A 198 -14.31 23.24 0.30
CA CYS A 198 -14.12 23.69 -1.09
C CYS A 198 -14.97 22.92 -2.13
N PHE A 199 -15.41 21.69 -1.83
CA PHE A 199 -16.21 20.87 -2.75
C PHE A 199 -17.73 21.09 -2.65
N CYS A 200 -18.25 21.32 -1.44
CA CYS A 200 -19.70 21.34 -1.20
C CYS A 200 -20.22 22.54 -0.41
N PHE A 201 -19.33 23.48 -0.08
CA PHE A 201 -19.59 24.71 0.69
C PHE A 201 -20.24 24.51 2.07
N GLN A 202 -20.26 23.27 2.58
CA GLN A 202 -20.68 22.98 3.95
C GLN A 202 -19.76 23.67 4.95
N ARG A 203 -20.36 24.36 5.92
CA ARG A 203 -19.67 24.85 7.11
C ARG A 203 -19.48 23.71 8.12
N ASN A 204 -18.26 23.51 8.55
CA ASN A 204 -17.85 22.47 9.49
C ASN A 204 -17.18 23.14 10.70
N GLN A 205 -17.37 22.59 11.90
CA GLN A 205 -16.69 23.06 13.10
C GLN A 205 -15.40 22.28 13.31
N PHE A 206 -14.34 22.94 13.79
CA PHE A 206 -13.14 22.24 14.23
C PHE A 206 -13.40 21.51 15.56
N PRO A 207 -12.94 20.26 15.73
CA PRO A 207 -13.00 19.57 17.01
C PRO A 207 -12.05 20.20 18.04
N SER A 208 -12.27 19.88 19.32
CA SER A 208 -11.65 20.55 20.47
C SER A 208 -10.13 20.47 20.53
N ASN A 209 -9.51 19.48 19.90
CA ASN A 209 -8.05 19.38 19.75
C ASN A 209 -7.43 20.53 18.94
N TYR A 210 -8.21 21.25 18.11
CA TYR A 210 -7.75 22.40 17.33
C TYR A 210 -8.09 23.76 18.00
N THR A 211 -8.46 23.80 19.29
CA THR A 211 -8.84 25.04 20.00
C THR A 211 -7.75 26.11 19.94
N ASN A 212 -6.48 25.72 20.02
CA ASN A 212 -5.32 26.61 20.01
C ASN A 212 -4.85 27.04 18.60
N MET A 213 -5.62 26.74 17.56
CA MET A 213 -5.31 27.16 16.18
C MET A 213 -5.40 28.68 16.03
N SER A 214 -4.40 29.30 15.42
CA SER A 214 -4.38 30.72 15.03
C SER A 214 -3.85 30.87 13.61
N GLU A 215 -3.94 32.06 13.03
CA GLU A 215 -3.33 32.36 11.73
C GLU A 215 -1.80 32.14 11.72
N SER A 216 -1.14 32.29 12.87
CA SER A 216 0.28 32.00 13.09
C SER A 216 0.58 30.54 13.47
N ASN A 217 -0.43 29.76 13.89
CA ASN A 217 -0.32 28.38 14.35
C ASN A 217 -1.42 27.55 13.66
N GLN A 218 -1.26 27.36 12.36
CA GLN A 218 -2.18 26.62 11.52
C GLN A 218 -1.85 25.12 11.55
N PRO A 219 -2.84 24.24 11.39
CA PRO A 219 -2.62 22.81 11.21
C PRO A 219 -1.92 22.51 9.88
N ALA A 220 -1.21 21.38 9.81
CA ALA A 220 -0.40 20.99 8.66
C ALA A 220 -1.22 20.96 7.35
N GLU A 221 -2.46 20.50 7.44
CA GLU A 221 -3.43 20.33 6.36
C GLU A 221 -3.83 21.64 5.64
N LEU A 222 -3.49 22.80 6.20
CA LEU A 222 -3.83 24.11 5.62
C LEU A 222 -2.66 24.83 4.97
N PHE A 223 -1.42 24.41 5.20
CA PHE A 223 -0.27 25.03 4.53
C PHE A 223 -0.31 24.70 3.03
N PRO A 224 -0.28 25.69 2.11
CA PRO A 224 -0.31 25.43 0.68
C PRO A 224 0.84 24.55 0.16
N LYS A 225 1.98 24.53 0.88
CA LYS A 225 3.13 23.66 0.63
C LYS A 225 2.84 22.17 0.88
N PHE A 226 1.80 21.88 1.67
CA PHE A 226 1.37 20.54 2.07
C PHE A 226 0.02 20.17 1.45
N SER A 227 -0.14 20.41 0.14
CA SER A 227 -1.29 19.93 -0.64
C SER A 227 -1.42 18.40 -0.64
N THR A 228 -0.28 17.69 -0.64
CA THR A 228 -0.21 16.23 -0.47
C THR A 228 0.39 15.87 0.89
N ILE A 229 -0.37 15.14 1.70
CA ILE A 229 -0.06 14.72 3.08
C ILE A 229 -0.46 13.26 3.32
N GLU A 230 0.16 12.64 4.32
CA GLU A 230 -0.11 11.26 4.76
C GLU A 230 -0.59 11.26 6.22
N TYR A 231 -1.57 10.40 6.53
CA TYR A 231 -2.11 10.23 7.88
C TYR A 231 -1.85 8.82 8.40
N THR A 232 -1.21 8.72 9.56
CA THR A 232 -1.04 7.45 10.29
C THR A 232 -2.19 7.27 11.26
N LEU A 233 -3.21 6.52 10.84
CA LEU A 233 -4.41 6.30 11.65
C LEU A 233 -4.14 5.26 12.76
N ALA A 234 -4.60 5.53 13.98
CA ALA A 234 -4.51 4.61 15.13
C ALA A 234 -5.52 3.43 15.04
N ARG A 235 -5.52 2.69 13.92
CA ARG A 235 -6.45 1.59 13.66
C ARG A 235 -5.90 0.24 14.10
N LYS A 236 -6.80 -0.76 14.08
CA LYS A 236 -6.67 -2.15 14.57
C LYS A 236 -5.32 -2.82 14.27
N PRO A 237 -4.91 -3.82 15.08
CA PRO A 237 -3.67 -4.57 14.90
C PRO A 237 -3.48 -5.00 13.44
N VAL A 238 -2.37 -4.55 12.86
CA VAL A 238 -2.00 -4.82 11.46
C VAL A 238 -1.63 -6.29 11.34
N VAL A 239 -2.33 -7.03 10.49
CA VAL A 239 -1.91 -8.39 10.10
C VAL A 239 -0.55 -8.26 9.40
N PRO A 240 0.49 -9.01 9.83
CA PRO A 240 1.79 -8.94 9.17
C PRO A 240 1.71 -9.28 7.67
N PRO A 241 2.59 -8.74 6.83
CA PRO A 241 2.56 -9.01 5.40
C PRO A 241 2.74 -10.51 5.13
N ILE A 242 1.91 -11.04 4.24
CA ILE A 242 1.88 -12.48 3.92
C ILE A 242 2.56 -12.73 2.57
N PHE A 243 3.49 -13.67 2.50
CA PHE A 243 4.22 -14.06 1.30
C PHE A 243 3.98 -15.54 1.01
N VAL A 244 3.38 -15.85 -0.14
CA VAL A 244 3.15 -17.23 -0.58
C VAL A 244 4.06 -17.52 -1.78
N PHE A 245 5.06 -18.37 -1.57
CA PHE A 245 5.95 -18.82 -2.64
C PHE A 245 5.29 -20.00 -3.35
N VAL A 246 5.02 -19.85 -4.65
CA VAL A 246 4.42 -20.89 -5.49
C VAL A 246 5.45 -21.30 -6.55
N MET A 247 6.18 -22.38 -6.30
CA MET A 247 7.34 -22.80 -7.07
C MET A 247 7.03 -23.94 -8.02
N ASP A 248 7.36 -23.75 -9.29
CA ASP A 248 7.38 -24.78 -10.33
C ASP A 248 8.57 -25.74 -10.15
N LEU A 249 8.30 -27.05 -10.25
CA LEU A 249 9.30 -28.12 -10.23
C LEU A 249 9.54 -28.74 -11.62
N CYS A 250 8.81 -28.31 -12.66
CA CYS A 250 8.96 -28.79 -14.03
C CYS A 250 10.01 -28.00 -14.85
N VAL A 251 11.08 -27.53 -14.18
CA VAL A 251 12.28 -26.85 -14.74
C VAL A 251 13.49 -27.80 -14.76
N ASP A 252 14.60 -27.39 -15.38
CA ASP A 252 15.89 -28.08 -15.29
C ASP A 252 16.60 -27.86 -13.93
N GLU A 253 17.55 -28.72 -13.56
CA GLU A 253 18.17 -28.68 -12.22
C GLU A 253 18.97 -27.40 -11.99
N GLU A 254 19.63 -26.88 -13.02
CA GLU A 254 20.40 -25.63 -12.97
C GLU A 254 19.48 -24.43 -12.68
N GLU A 255 18.36 -24.32 -13.42
CA GLU A 255 17.34 -23.29 -13.20
C GLU A 255 16.69 -23.41 -11.82
N LEU A 256 16.38 -24.65 -11.38
CA LEU A 256 15.80 -24.90 -10.06
C LEU A 256 16.77 -24.49 -8.94
N ASN A 257 18.06 -24.77 -9.09
CA ASN A 257 19.07 -24.39 -8.09
C ASN A 257 19.26 -22.86 -8.04
N ALA A 258 19.31 -22.17 -9.18
CA ALA A 258 19.33 -20.71 -9.22
C ALA A 258 18.06 -20.08 -8.59
N LEU A 259 16.90 -20.72 -8.77
CA LEU A 259 15.64 -20.32 -8.13
C LEU A 259 15.68 -20.53 -6.60
N LYS A 260 16.21 -21.66 -6.11
CA LYS A 260 16.41 -21.91 -4.67
C LYS A 260 17.27 -20.82 -4.04
N GLU A 261 18.43 -20.51 -4.62
CA GLU A 261 19.33 -19.46 -4.12
C GLU A 261 18.64 -18.10 -4.05
N SER A 262 17.91 -17.73 -5.12
CA SER A 262 17.16 -16.48 -5.20
C SER A 262 16.05 -16.37 -4.15
N ILE A 263 15.34 -17.48 -3.86
CA ILE A 263 14.31 -17.51 -2.83
C ILE A 263 14.92 -17.50 -1.43
N SER A 264 16.00 -18.26 -1.18
CA SER A 264 16.73 -18.24 0.09
C SER A 264 17.23 -16.83 0.44
N LEU A 265 17.78 -16.10 -0.53
CA LEU A 265 18.13 -14.68 -0.35
C LEU A 265 16.88 -13.80 -0.12
N SER A 266 15.78 -14.07 -0.82
CA SER A 266 14.53 -13.32 -0.62
C SER A 266 13.96 -13.51 0.78
N LEU A 267 14.11 -14.69 1.38
CA LEU A 267 13.64 -15.01 2.73
C LEU A 267 14.42 -14.26 3.82
N SER A 268 15.74 -14.12 3.68
CA SER A 268 16.56 -13.36 4.66
C SER A 268 16.31 -11.84 4.63
N LEU A 269 15.67 -11.34 3.57
CA LEU A 269 15.23 -9.94 3.45
C LEU A 269 13.82 -9.69 4.01
N LEU A 270 13.07 -10.73 4.41
CA LEU A 270 11.73 -10.56 4.96
C LEU A 270 11.75 -10.04 6.41
N PRO A 271 10.77 -9.21 6.82
CA PRO A 271 10.58 -8.89 8.23
C PRO A 271 10.37 -10.17 9.07
N PRO A 272 10.98 -10.32 10.26
CA PRO A 272 10.86 -11.55 11.07
C PRO A 272 9.40 -11.94 11.41
N THR A 273 8.52 -10.95 11.53
CA THR A 273 7.08 -11.12 11.81
C THR A 273 6.24 -11.39 10.56
N ALA A 274 6.80 -11.28 9.36
CA ALA A 274 6.10 -11.58 8.11
C ALA A 274 5.64 -13.04 8.09
N LEU A 275 4.49 -13.28 7.49
CA LEU A 275 3.90 -14.60 7.38
C LEU A 275 4.30 -15.24 6.06
N VAL A 276 4.73 -16.50 6.08
CA VAL A 276 5.24 -17.21 4.91
C VAL A 276 4.49 -18.54 4.72
N ALA A 277 4.23 -18.89 3.46
CA ALA A 277 3.77 -20.22 3.04
C ALA A 277 4.52 -20.67 1.78
N LEU A 278 4.69 -21.99 1.64
CA LEU A 278 5.31 -22.62 0.48
C LEU A 278 4.35 -23.60 -0.19
N ILE A 279 4.22 -23.46 -1.49
CA ILE A 279 3.51 -24.37 -2.38
C ILE A 279 4.47 -24.74 -3.51
N THR A 280 4.66 -26.02 -3.77
CA THR A 280 5.40 -26.51 -4.94
C THR A 280 4.45 -27.18 -5.91
N PHE A 281 4.71 -27.13 -7.21
CA PHE A 281 3.85 -27.77 -8.20
C PHE A 281 4.60 -28.32 -9.40
N GLY A 282 4.01 -29.37 -9.99
CA GLY A 282 4.38 -29.94 -11.28
C GLY A 282 3.12 -30.52 -11.90
N ARG A 283 3.06 -31.85 -12.08
CA ARG A 283 1.81 -32.54 -12.40
C ARG A 283 0.76 -32.45 -11.27
N HIS A 284 1.23 -32.37 -10.03
CA HIS A 284 0.42 -32.23 -8.82
C HIS A 284 0.81 -30.95 -8.08
N VAL A 285 -0.09 -30.43 -7.24
CA VAL A 285 0.18 -29.27 -6.38
C VAL A 285 0.41 -29.75 -4.95
N GLN A 286 1.47 -29.30 -4.31
CA GLN A 286 1.92 -29.71 -2.98
C GLN A 286 1.92 -28.50 -2.05
N VAL A 287 1.09 -28.50 -1.01
CA VAL A 287 1.05 -27.45 0.01
C VAL A 287 1.83 -27.92 1.23
N HIS A 288 2.90 -27.21 1.59
CA HIS A 288 3.82 -27.61 2.66
C HIS A 288 3.31 -27.18 4.05
N VAL A 289 3.41 -28.07 5.04
CA VAL A 289 3.07 -27.78 6.44
C VAL A 289 4.32 -27.26 7.15
N LEU A 290 4.35 -25.95 7.43
CA LEU A 290 5.48 -25.29 8.06
C LEU A 290 5.47 -25.36 9.60
N ALA A 291 4.33 -25.67 10.23
CA ALA A 291 4.25 -25.92 11.68
C ALA A 291 4.43 -27.41 12.03
N SER A 292 5.48 -28.05 11.48
CA SER A 292 5.70 -29.49 11.66
C SER A 292 7.09 -29.76 12.22
N GLU A 293 7.15 -30.10 13.50
CA GLU A 293 8.39 -30.52 14.17
C GLU A 293 8.78 -31.94 13.76
N GLY A 294 10.06 -32.16 13.46
CA GLY A 294 10.67 -33.48 13.23
C GLY A 294 10.27 -34.23 11.94
N MET A 295 9.17 -33.88 11.27
CA MET A 295 8.75 -34.53 10.02
C MET A 295 8.11 -33.56 9.03
N ARG A 296 8.64 -33.49 7.81
CA ARG A 296 8.06 -32.71 6.71
C ARG A 296 6.75 -33.34 6.25
N LYS A 297 5.66 -32.56 6.26
CA LYS A 297 4.32 -32.99 5.81
C LYS A 297 3.86 -32.08 4.67
N GLN A 298 3.26 -32.67 3.65
CA GLN A 298 2.73 -31.97 2.49
C GLN A 298 1.35 -32.51 2.10
N PHE A 299 0.46 -31.64 1.64
CA PHE A 299 -0.85 -32.00 1.10
C PHE A 299 -0.80 -31.97 -0.42
N VAL A 300 -1.14 -33.09 -1.06
CA VAL A 300 -1.05 -33.25 -2.51
C VAL A 300 -2.44 -33.14 -3.13
N PHE A 301 -2.62 -32.15 -4.00
CA PHE A 301 -3.85 -31.93 -4.77
C PHE A 301 -3.67 -32.37 -6.23
N PRO A 302 -4.72 -32.94 -6.85
CA PRO A 302 -4.68 -33.34 -8.26
C PRO A 302 -4.72 -32.11 -9.16
N GLY A 303 -3.67 -31.90 -9.95
CA GLY A 303 -3.52 -30.71 -10.81
C GLY A 303 -4.53 -30.58 -11.95
N ASN A 304 -5.32 -31.62 -12.25
CA ASN A 304 -6.34 -31.59 -13.30
C ASN A 304 -7.70 -31.05 -12.84
N LYS A 305 -7.90 -30.83 -11.54
CA LYS A 305 -9.16 -30.32 -10.99
C LYS A 305 -8.97 -28.91 -10.48
N ASP A 306 -9.91 -28.04 -10.83
CA ASP A 306 -10.06 -26.76 -10.16
C ASP A 306 -10.54 -26.99 -8.70
N GLN A 307 -10.05 -26.16 -7.78
CA GLN A 307 -10.27 -26.33 -6.34
C GLN A 307 -10.80 -25.03 -5.73
N THR A 308 -12.09 -25.01 -5.37
CA THR A 308 -12.69 -23.85 -4.71
C THR A 308 -12.05 -23.60 -3.34
N ALA A 309 -12.05 -22.35 -2.88
CA ALA A 309 -11.52 -21.98 -1.55
C ALA A 309 -12.13 -22.83 -0.42
N LYS A 310 -13.43 -23.13 -0.49
CA LYS A 310 -14.12 -24.03 0.45
C LYS A 310 -13.59 -25.48 0.39
N SER A 311 -13.31 -26.01 -0.81
CA SER A 311 -12.71 -27.34 -0.99
C SER A 311 -11.31 -27.39 -0.36
N VAL A 312 -10.49 -26.36 -0.61
CA VAL A 312 -9.14 -26.21 -0.02
C VAL A 312 -9.24 -26.11 1.51
N GLN A 313 -10.19 -25.32 2.03
CA GLN A 313 -10.47 -25.18 3.46
C GLN A 313 -10.78 -26.53 4.12
N GLU A 314 -11.68 -27.32 3.52
CA GLU A 314 -12.09 -28.65 4.01
C GLU A 314 -10.93 -29.67 3.95
N TYR A 315 -10.19 -29.74 2.84
CA TYR A 315 -9.08 -30.68 2.67
C TYR A 315 -7.86 -30.37 3.57
N LEU A 316 -7.53 -29.10 3.78
CA LEU A 316 -6.41 -28.69 4.63
C LEU A 316 -6.78 -28.68 6.13
N GLY A 317 -8.08 -28.73 6.47
CA GLY A 317 -8.59 -28.56 7.83
C GLY A 317 -8.36 -27.15 8.38
N VAL A 318 -8.31 -26.16 7.50
CA VAL A 318 -7.96 -24.76 7.77
C VAL A 318 -9.23 -23.96 8.00
N GLY A 319 -9.22 -22.93 8.84
CA GLY A 319 -10.37 -22.03 9.04
C GLY A 319 -11.65 -22.70 9.57
N MET A 320 -11.65 -24.00 9.87
CA MET A 320 -12.82 -24.69 10.40
C MET A 320 -12.93 -24.51 11.92
N LYS A 321 -14.04 -23.88 12.31
CA LYS A 321 -14.61 -23.74 13.66
C LYS A 321 -13.97 -22.68 14.57
N ALA A 322 -14.45 -21.45 14.36
CA ALA A 322 -15.17 -20.79 15.45
C ALA A 322 -16.36 -21.70 15.86
N GLN A 323 -16.12 -22.66 16.75
CA GLN A 323 -17.19 -23.47 17.31
C GLN A 323 -18.10 -22.55 18.14
N GLN A 324 -19.42 -22.71 18.02
CA GLN A 324 -20.40 -21.94 18.78
C GLN A 324 -20.25 -22.22 20.28
N GLY A 325 -19.41 -21.43 20.94
CA GLY A 325 -19.29 -21.29 22.39
C GLY A 325 -19.37 -19.81 22.72
N GLN A 326 -20.34 -19.42 23.56
CA GLN A 326 -20.57 -18.02 23.91
C GLN A 326 -19.35 -17.44 24.63
N GLY A 327 -18.88 -16.26 24.19
CA GLY A 327 -18.00 -15.39 24.99
C GLY A 327 -16.50 -15.41 24.69
N GLY A 328 -15.99 -16.29 23.81
CA GLY A 328 -14.58 -16.27 23.41
C GLY A 328 -14.28 -15.26 22.30
N LEU A 329 -13.22 -14.45 22.44
CA LEU A 329 -12.62 -13.77 21.28
C LEU A 329 -12.13 -14.83 20.28
N PRO A 330 -12.21 -14.59 18.95
CA PRO A 330 -11.67 -15.52 17.97
C PRO A 330 -10.14 -15.59 18.10
N SER A 331 -9.65 -16.60 18.82
CA SER A 331 -8.25 -16.97 18.79
C SER A 331 -7.95 -17.58 17.43
N ALA A 332 -7.20 -16.85 16.61
CA ALA A 332 -6.61 -17.42 15.41
C ALA A 332 -5.67 -18.55 15.83
N GLN A 333 -6.12 -19.80 15.71
CA GLN A 333 -5.21 -20.93 15.91
C GLN A 333 -4.09 -20.84 14.88
N PRO A 334 -2.82 -21.07 15.28
CA PRO A 334 -1.67 -20.87 14.41
C PRO A 334 -1.83 -21.73 13.16
N ASN A 335 -1.95 -21.07 12.00
CA ASN A 335 -2.19 -21.76 10.76
C ASN A 335 -0.96 -22.60 10.39
N ARG A 336 -1.08 -23.92 10.48
CA ARG A 336 -0.01 -24.88 10.20
C ARG A 336 0.67 -24.74 8.82
N PHE A 337 0.05 -24.04 7.87
CA PHE A 337 0.58 -23.78 6.53
C PHE A 337 1.20 -22.38 6.36
N VAL A 338 0.82 -21.42 7.21
CA VAL A 338 1.26 -20.03 7.15
C VAL A 338 1.86 -19.65 8.50
N GLN A 339 3.19 -19.65 8.58
CA GLN A 339 3.96 -19.41 9.81
C GLN A 339 4.77 -18.11 9.72
N THR A 340 5.26 -17.60 10.85
CA THR A 340 6.16 -16.43 10.82
C THR A 340 7.51 -16.81 10.22
N ALA A 341 8.11 -15.91 9.45
CA ALA A 341 9.41 -16.11 8.81
C ALA A 341 10.46 -16.59 9.82
N SER A 342 10.55 -15.93 10.99
CA SER A 342 11.47 -16.33 12.08
C SER A 342 11.15 -17.67 12.73
N GLY A 343 9.90 -18.15 12.64
CA GLY A 343 9.45 -19.40 13.27
C GLY A 343 9.69 -20.63 12.41
N CYS A 344 9.71 -20.47 11.09
CA CYS A 344 9.93 -21.56 10.14
C CYS A 344 11.20 -21.42 9.30
N GLU A 345 12.09 -20.45 9.58
CA GLU A 345 13.27 -20.13 8.75
C GLU A 345 14.11 -21.35 8.39
N LEU A 346 14.60 -22.08 9.41
CA LEU A 346 15.45 -23.27 9.22
C LEU A 346 14.72 -24.37 8.44
N LEU A 347 13.47 -24.67 8.82
CA LEU A 347 12.65 -25.68 8.14
C LEU A 347 12.40 -25.31 6.67
N LEU A 348 12.23 -24.02 6.37
CA LEU A 348 11.96 -23.53 5.03
C LEU A 348 13.21 -23.55 4.16
N GLN A 349 14.38 -23.16 4.70
CA GLN A 349 15.67 -23.33 4.03
C GLN A 349 15.97 -24.80 3.73
N ASP A 350 15.76 -25.68 4.71
CA ASP A 350 15.87 -27.14 4.60
C ASP A 350 14.96 -27.72 3.50
N ILE A 351 13.69 -27.33 3.47
CA ILE A 351 12.75 -27.77 2.43
C ILE A 351 13.21 -27.29 1.05
N ILE A 352 13.58 -26.00 0.92
CA ILE A 352 13.97 -25.38 -0.35
C ILE A 352 15.25 -26.04 -0.90
N GLY A 353 16.27 -26.25 -0.06
CA GLY A 353 17.52 -26.92 -0.45
C GLY A 353 17.26 -28.31 -1.04
N ASP A 354 16.40 -29.08 -0.38
CA ASP A 354 16.04 -30.45 -0.78
C ASP A 354 15.01 -30.57 -1.91
N LEU A 355 14.46 -29.46 -2.44
CA LEU A 355 13.55 -29.53 -3.59
C LEU A 355 14.24 -30.16 -4.81
N ARG A 356 13.51 -31.01 -5.52
CA ARG A 356 13.96 -31.69 -6.73
C ARG A 356 12.97 -31.43 -7.87
N ARG A 357 13.37 -31.77 -9.09
CA ARG A 357 12.47 -31.77 -10.25
C ARG A 357 11.21 -32.61 -9.98
N ASP A 358 10.11 -32.28 -10.65
CA ASP A 358 8.88 -33.08 -10.58
C ASP A 358 9.19 -34.55 -10.94
N PRO A 359 8.90 -35.55 -10.07
CA PRO A 359 9.34 -36.93 -10.27
C PRO A 359 8.60 -37.67 -11.41
N TRP A 360 7.69 -37.00 -12.12
CA TRP A 360 6.94 -37.57 -13.23
C TRP A 360 7.77 -37.49 -14.53
N PRO A 361 8.08 -38.62 -15.18
CA PRO A 361 8.90 -38.63 -16.38
C PRO A 361 8.14 -38.02 -17.56
N THR A 362 8.80 -37.10 -18.28
CA THR A 362 8.30 -36.54 -19.54
C THR A 362 8.64 -37.48 -20.69
N GLN A 363 7.64 -37.81 -21.51
CA GLN A 363 7.83 -38.69 -22.67
C GLN A 363 8.57 -37.96 -23.80
N SER A 364 9.33 -38.70 -24.62
CA SER A 364 9.99 -38.11 -25.80
C SER A 364 8.94 -37.52 -26.76
N GLY A 365 9.15 -36.28 -27.20
CA GLY A 365 8.16 -35.55 -27.99
C GLY A 365 7.06 -34.85 -27.18
N HIS A 366 7.06 -34.96 -25.86
CA HIS A 366 6.09 -34.31 -24.98
C HIS A 366 6.73 -33.25 -24.05
N ARG A 367 5.89 -32.39 -23.47
CA ARG A 367 6.22 -31.37 -22.47
C ARG A 367 5.84 -31.87 -21.08
N SER A 368 6.56 -31.41 -20.05
CA SER A 368 6.31 -31.78 -18.66
C SER A 368 4.92 -31.28 -18.18
N LEU A 369 4.07 -32.17 -17.68
CA LEU A 369 2.71 -31.82 -17.25
C LEU A 369 2.72 -30.82 -16.10
N ARG A 370 2.18 -29.62 -16.34
CA ARG A 370 2.33 -28.48 -15.44
C ARG A 370 0.97 -27.89 -15.06
N ALA A 371 0.64 -27.93 -13.77
CA ALA A 371 -0.63 -27.50 -13.20
C ALA A 371 -0.61 -26.08 -12.60
N THR A 372 -0.08 -25.09 -13.33
CA THR A 372 0.08 -23.71 -12.83
C THR A 372 -1.25 -23.09 -12.39
N GLY A 373 -2.34 -23.27 -13.15
CA GLY A 373 -3.64 -22.71 -12.81
C GLY A 373 -4.22 -23.27 -11.50
N ALA A 374 -4.15 -24.59 -11.31
CA ALA A 374 -4.54 -25.23 -10.05
C ALA A 374 -3.65 -24.77 -8.87
N ALA A 375 -2.34 -24.59 -9.09
CA ALA A 375 -1.42 -24.11 -8.06
C ALA A 375 -1.76 -22.68 -7.59
N ILE A 376 -2.08 -21.78 -8.52
CA ILE A 376 -2.51 -20.41 -8.20
C ILE A 376 -3.86 -20.43 -7.46
N THR A 377 -4.83 -21.23 -7.91
CA THR A 377 -6.15 -21.29 -7.24
C THR A 377 -6.04 -21.84 -5.83
N ILE A 378 -5.21 -22.85 -5.60
CA ILE A 378 -4.96 -23.38 -4.24
C ILE A 378 -4.24 -22.34 -3.36
N ALA A 379 -3.32 -21.54 -3.92
CA ALA A 379 -2.68 -20.44 -3.19
C ALA A 379 -3.68 -19.32 -2.81
N VAL A 380 -4.59 -18.96 -3.73
CA VAL A 380 -5.67 -17.99 -3.47
C VAL A 380 -6.64 -18.53 -2.42
N GLY A 381 -7.13 -19.77 -2.58
CA GLY A 381 -8.05 -20.42 -1.65
C GLY A 381 -7.46 -20.64 -0.26
N LEU A 382 -6.14 -20.88 -0.15
CA LEU A 382 -5.43 -20.89 1.12
C LEU A 382 -5.49 -19.51 1.79
N LEU A 383 -5.13 -18.43 1.09
CA LEU A 383 -5.18 -17.09 1.68
C LEU A 383 -6.60 -16.66 2.05
N GLU A 384 -7.59 -16.94 1.19
CA GLU A 384 -9.00 -16.63 1.44
C GLU A 384 -9.54 -17.33 2.70
N ALA A 385 -9.17 -18.59 2.91
CA ALA A 385 -9.58 -19.38 4.08
C ALA A 385 -8.87 -18.98 5.39
N CYS A 386 -7.73 -18.31 5.32
CA CYS A 386 -6.88 -18.01 6.48
C CYS A 386 -6.91 -16.53 6.91
N TYR A 387 -6.75 -15.64 5.93
CA TYR A 387 -6.50 -14.22 6.13
C TYR A 387 -7.32 -13.39 5.12
N PRO A 388 -8.66 -13.53 5.11
CA PRO A 388 -9.52 -12.73 4.25
C PRO A 388 -9.33 -11.23 4.52
N ASN A 389 -9.46 -10.41 3.48
CA ASN A 389 -9.30 -8.95 3.53
C ASN A 389 -7.94 -8.45 4.10
N SER A 390 -6.89 -9.29 4.03
CA SER A 390 -5.54 -8.96 4.51
C SER A 390 -4.54 -8.82 3.36
N GLY A 391 -3.46 -8.08 3.57
CA GLY A 391 -2.41 -7.88 2.56
C GLY A 391 -1.54 -9.12 2.37
N GLY A 392 -1.74 -9.85 1.27
CA GLY A 392 -0.94 -11.00 0.88
C GLY A 392 -0.38 -10.90 -0.54
N ARG A 393 0.83 -11.42 -0.74
CA ARG A 393 1.53 -11.48 -2.02
C ARG A 393 1.79 -12.93 -2.41
N ILE A 394 1.05 -13.41 -3.41
CA ILE A 394 1.35 -14.68 -4.08
C ILE A 394 2.46 -14.41 -5.10
N MET A 395 3.56 -15.14 -4.99
CA MET A 395 4.74 -15.05 -5.85
C MET A 395 4.90 -16.37 -6.58
N THR A 396 4.44 -16.41 -7.83
CA THR A 396 4.45 -17.62 -8.66
C THR A 396 5.67 -17.61 -9.58
N PHE A 397 6.52 -18.63 -9.44
CA PHE A 397 7.72 -18.84 -10.24
C PHE A 397 7.43 -19.96 -11.23
N VAL A 398 7.62 -19.70 -12.53
CA VAL A 398 7.10 -20.56 -13.61
C VAL A 398 8.09 -20.62 -14.78
N GLY A 399 8.76 -21.76 -14.98
CA GLY A 399 9.66 -21.99 -16.13
C GLY A 399 9.00 -22.49 -17.43
N GLY A 400 7.72 -22.16 -17.71
CA GLY A 400 7.01 -22.76 -18.85
C GLY A 400 5.48 -22.67 -18.82
N ALA A 401 4.84 -22.95 -19.95
CA ALA A 401 3.39 -22.82 -20.12
C ALA A 401 2.57 -23.83 -19.29
N CYS A 402 1.38 -23.41 -18.82
CA CYS A 402 0.45 -24.33 -18.14
C CYS A 402 -0.10 -25.37 -19.13
N LEU A 403 -0.02 -26.65 -18.76
CA LEU A 403 -0.19 -27.81 -19.65
C LEU A 403 -1.20 -28.83 -19.12
N TYR A 404 -1.66 -28.67 -17.87
CA TYR A 404 -2.49 -29.66 -17.19
C TYR A 404 -3.52 -28.98 -16.29
N GLY A 405 -4.79 -29.35 -16.44
CA GLY A 405 -5.89 -28.80 -15.64
C GLY A 405 -6.39 -27.43 -16.09
N PRO A 406 -6.97 -26.63 -15.18
CA PRO A 406 -7.52 -25.32 -15.52
C PRO A 406 -6.40 -24.32 -15.84
N GLY A 407 -6.70 -23.31 -16.67
CA GLY A 407 -5.70 -22.35 -17.17
C GLY A 407 -4.69 -22.93 -18.18
N MET A 408 -4.94 -24.13 -18.73
CA MET A 408 -4.08 -24.74 -19.77
C MET A 408 -3.94 -23.85 -21.01
N VAL A 409 -2.70 -23.61 -21.44
CA VAL A 409 -2.31 -22.64 -22.49
C VAL A 409 -1.96 -23.32 -23.82
N VAL A 410 -1.42 -24.53 -23.74
CA VAL A 410 -1.02 -25.39 -24.85
C VAL A 410 -1.18 -26.86 -24.38
N ASP A 411 -1.32 -27.79 -25.31
CA ASP A 411 -1.26 -29.22 -25.01
C ASP A 411 0.18 -29.71 -24.80
N ASP A 412 0.32 -30.97 -24.39
CA ASP A 412 1.58 -31.57 -24.01
C ASP A 412 2.45 -32.01 -25.19
N GLU A 413 1.99 -31.98 -26.44
CA GLU A 413 2.77 -32.45 -27.58
C GLU A 413 3.74 -31.35 -28.08
N LEU A 414 5.04 -31.63 -28.19
CA LEU A 414 6.02 -30.66 -28.69
C LEU A 414 5.79 -30.25 -30.16
N LYS A 415 5.12 -31.11 -30.94
CA LYS A 415 4.73 -30.83 -32.34
C LYS A 415 3.75 -29.65 -32.45
N ASN A 416 2.97 -29.39 -31.39
CA ASN A 416 2.02 -28.31 -31.34
C ASN A 416 2.75 -27.07 -30.76
N PRO A 417 2.92 -25.99 -31.54
CA PRO A 417 3.62 -24.80 -31.07
C PRO A 417 2.76 -24.05 -30.04
N ILE A 418 3.43 -23.30 -29.17
CA ILE A 418 2.76 -22.31 -28.32
C ILE A 418 2.24 -21.19 -29.23
N ARG A 419 0.98 -20.77 -29.01
CA ARG A 419 0.27 -19.77 -29.82
C ARG A 419 1.12 -18.52 -30.14
N SER A 420 1.07 -18.07 -31.39
CA SER A 420 1.62 -16.78 -31.83
C SER A 420 0.54 -15.68 -31.86
N HIS A 421 0.93 -14.43 -32.10
CA HIS A 421 -0.02 -13.34 -32.37
C HIS A 421 -0.89 -13.62 -33.61
N HIS A 422 -0.31 -14.24 -34.64
CA HIS A 422 -1.00 -14.63 -35.87
C HIS A 422 -2.09 -15.69 -35.62
N ASP A 423 -1.84 -16.62 -34.68
CA ASP A 423 -2.81 -17.64 -34.29
C ASP A 423 -3.99 -17.07 -33.49
N ILE A 424 -3.74 -16.02 -32.73
CA ILE A 424 -4.78 -15.29 -31.98
C ILE A 424 -5.64 -14.48 -32.95
N GLU A 425 -5.03 -13.77 -33.91
CA GLU A 425 -5.73 -12.99 -34.94
C GLU A 425 -6.60 -13.87 -35.84
N LYS A 426 -6.13 -15.08 -36.18
CA LYS A 426 -6.85 -16.06 -37.00
C LYS A 426 -7.80 -16.98 -36.21
N ASP A 427 -7.95 -16.77 -34.91
CA ASP A 427 -8.75 -17.59 -33.98
C ASP A 427 -8.40 -19.10 -34.02
N SER A 428 -7.17 -19.47 -34.40
CA SER A 428 -6.67 -20.85 -34.37
C SER A 428 -6.18 -21.27 -32.96
N ALA A 429 -5.98 -20.30 -32.06
CA ALA A 429 -5.46 -20.50 -30.72
C ALA A 429 -6.48 -21.10 -29.71
N LYS A 430 -6.80 -22.39 -29.91
CA LYS A 430 -7.83 -23.19 -29.19
C LYS A 430 -7.99 -22.93 -27.68
N PHE A 431 -6.89 -22.72 -26.96
CA PHE A 431 -6.88 -22.66 -25.49
C PHE A 431 -7.10 -21.25 -24.92
N VAL A 432 -6.80 -20.19 -25.68
CA VAL A 432 -6.73 -18.80 -25.17
C VAL A 432 -8.03 -18.34 -24.52
N LYS A 433 -9.17 -18.57 -25.19
CA LYS A 433 -10.48 -18.11 -24.68
C LYS A 433 -10.84 -18.74 -23.34
N LYS A 434 -10.51 -20.02 -23.12
CA LYS A 434 -10.75 -20.70 -21.83
C LYS A 434 -9.73 -20.29 -20.76
N ALA A 435 -8.47 -20.14 -21.14
CA ALA A 435 -7.38 -19.77 -20.24
C ALA A 435 -7.37 -18.28 -19.82
N ASN A 436 -8.13 -17.42 -20.50
CA ASN A 436 -8.33 -16.01 -20.11
C ASN A 436 -9.59 -15.80 -19.24
N ILE A 437 -10.51 -16.76 -19.22
CA ILE A 437 -11.75 -16.72 -18.40
C ILE A 437 -11.48 -17.26 -17.00
N PHE A 438 -10.56 -18.23 -16.91
CA PHE A 438 -9.99 -18.76 -15.68
C PHE A 438 -8.82 -17.89 -15.21
#